data_AF-A0A7G4RFL5-F1
#
_entry.id   AF-A0A7G4RFL5-F1
#
_cell.length_a   1.000
_cell.length_b   1.000
_cell.length_c   1.000
_cell.angle_alpha   90.00
_cell.angle_beta   90.00
_cell.angle_gamma   90.00
#
_symmetry.space_group_name_H-M   'P 1'
#
loop_
_entity.id
_entity.type
_entity.pdbx_description
1 polymer ?
#
loop_
_entity_poly.entity_id
_entity_poly.type
_entity_poly.pdbx_seq_one_letter_code
_entity_poly.pdbx_strand_id
1 'polypeptide(L)'
;MKKMILLILVVLTSSVRAEQLTTFMDIADTISQGKKITLVMNIQECSSQKMPVSSVIASVQPASFLIIDNDRITTSIKHFTLDNPIARGNPIFEFVKYNINSDGSISIKNTVMDAGNFKQLATYQLNCTLNKGFKVFS
;
A
#
# COMPACT_ATOMS: atom_id res chain seq x y z
N MET A 1 -21.87 -56.76 -16.68
CA MET A 1 -20.67 -56.13 -17.28
C MET A 1 -20.72 -54.63 -17.02
N LYS A 2 -19.64 -54.10 -16.44
CA LYS A 2 -19.44 -52.73 -15.96
C LYS A 2 -19.66 -51.71 -17.08
N LYS A 3 -20.59 -50.76 -16.91
CA LYS A 3 -20.57 -49.50 -17.67
C LYS A 3 -20.20 -48.39 -16.70
N MET A 4 -18.95 -47.93 -16.83
CA MET A 4 -18.36 -46.84 -16.06
C MET A 4 -19.14 -45.55 -16.31
N ILE A 5 -19.69 -44.97 -15.25
CA ILE A 5 -20.09 -43.56 -15.25
C ILE A 5 -18.82 -42.78 -14.92
N LEU A 6 -18.21 -42.20 -15.93
CA LEU A 6 -17.07 -41.30 -15.79
C LEU A 6 -17.63 -39.92 -15.40
N LEU A 7 -17.64 -39.61 -14.11
CA LEU A 7 -17.99 -38.29 -13.59
C LEU A 7 -16.82 -37.34 -13.87
N ILE A 8 -16.94 -36.50 -14.89
CA ILE A 8 -15.96 -35.44 -15.19
C ILE A 8 -16.17 -34.33 -14.16
N LEU A 9 -15.37 -34.32 -13.10
CA LEU A 9 -15.32 -33.24 -12.13
C LEU A 9 -14.49 -32.09 -12.75
N VAL A 10 -15.15 -31.20 -13.50
CA VAL A 10 -14.52 -29.96 -13.96
C VAL A 10 -14.38 -29.06 -12.74
N VAL A 11 -13.21 -29.09 -12.11
CA VAL A 11 -12.82 -28.09 -11.11
C VAL A 11 -12.58 -26.79 -11.86
N LEU A 12 -13.60 -25.92 -11.88
CA LEU A 12 -13.45 -24.52 -12.29
C LEU A 12 -12.44 -23.87 -11.34
N THR A 13 -11.18 -23.81 -11.76
CA THR A 13 -10.18 -23.01 -11.06
C THR A 13 -10.51 -21.54 -11.30
N SER A 14 -11.26 -20.95 -10.38
CA SER A 14 -11.44 -19.49 -10.33
C SER A 14 -10.06 -18.87 -10.20
N SER A 15 -9.58 -18.20 -11.25
CA SER A 15 -8.40 -17.36 -11.14
C SER A 15 -8.77 -16.16 -10.28
N VAL A 16 -8.48 -16.25 -8.98
CA VAL A 16 -8.64 -15.13 -8.05
C VAL A 16 -7.59 -14.09 -8.42
N ARG A 17 -7.96 -13.16 -9.30
CA ARG A 17 -7.17 -11.97 -9.57
C ARG A 17 -7.51 -10.94 -8.51
N ALA A 18 -6.48 -10.29 -7.99
CA ALA A 18 -6.69 -9.19 -7.06
C ALA A 18 -7.46 -8.08 -7.79
N GLU A 19 -8.59 -7.66 -7.23
CA GLU A 19 -9.45 -6.63 -7.80
C GLU A 19 -9.03 -5.25 -7.26
N GLN A 20 -9.14 -4.22 -8.09
CA GLN A 20 -8.91 -2.85 -7.63
C GLN A 20 -10.10 -2.39 -6.79
N LEU A 21 -9.83 -1.94 -5.57
CA LEU A 21 -10.81 -1.29 -4.69
C LEU A 21 -10.84 0.20 -5.03
N THR A 22 -11.99 0.69 -5.49
CA THR A 22 -12.08 2.02 -6.11
C THR A 22 -12.66 3.08 -5.20
N THR A 23 -13.36 2.70 -4.13
CA THR A 23 -13.92 3.61 -3.14
C THR A 23 -13.32 3.39 -1.76
N PHE A 24 -13.43 4.39 -0.88
CA PHE A 24 -13.05 4.25 0.52
C PHE A 24 -13.81 3.09 1.21
N MET A 25 -15.11 2.97 0.92
CA MET A 25 -15.95 1.91 1.49
C MET A 25 -15.51 0.52 1.03
N ASP A 26 -15.16 0.34 -0.25
CA ASP A 26 -14.65 -0.95 -0.74
C ASP A 26 -13.40 -1.39 0.04
N ILE A 27 -12.51 -0.43 0.35
CA ILE A 27 -11.29 -0.68 1.13
C ILE A 27 -11.63 -1.02 2.58
N ALA A 28 -12.50 -0.23 3.21
CA ALA A 28 -12.93 -0.44 4.60
C ALA A 28 -13.62 -1.81 4.79
N ASP A 29 -14.53 -2.16 3.89
CA ASP A 29 -15.25 -3.43 3.91
C ASP A 29 -14.29 -4.61 3.70
N THR A 30 -13.34 -4.47 2.77
CA THR A 30 -12.34 -5.50 2.48
C THR A 30 -11.41 -5.73 3.68
N ILE A 31 -10.97 -4.65 4.35
CA ILE A 31 -10.19 -4.74 5.60
C ILE A 31 -11.01 -5.45 6.69
N SER A 32 -12.28 -5.09 6.84
CA SER A 32 -13.18 -5.69 7.84
C SER A 32 -13.45 -7.18 7.60
N GLN A 33 -13.32 -7.64 6.35
CA GLN A 33 -13.37 -9.06 5.97
C GLN A 33 -12.04 -9.80 6.22
N GLY A 34 -11.00 -9.14 6.73
CA GLY A 34 -9.69 -9.74 6.99
C GLY A 34 -8.88 -10.07 5.72
N LYS A 35 -9.24 -9.46 4.58
CA LYS A 35 -8.53 -9.68 3.32
C LYS A 35 -7.21 -8.93 3.27
N LYS A 36 -6.26 -9.47 2.49
CA LYS A 36 -4.95 -8.84 2.28
C LYS A 36 -5.09 -7.68 1.32
N ILE A 37 -4.52 -6.53 1.69
CA ILE A 37 -4.52 -5.32 0.87
C ILE A 37 -3.12 -5.06 0.31
N THR A 38 -3.06 -4.72 -0.97
CA THR A 38 -1.87 -4.16 -1.63
C THR A 38 -2.10 -2.70 -1.96
N LEU A 39 -1.17 -1.83 -1.55
CA LEU A 39 -1.17 -0.41 -1.89
C LEU A 39 -0.15 -0.17 -3.01
N VAL A 40 -0.58 0.44 -4.10
CA VAL A 40 0.27 0.78 -5.24
C VAL A 40 0.26 2.29 -5.43
N MET A 41 1.43 2.90 -5.49
CA MET A 41 1.59 4.35 -5.62
C MET A 41 2.40 4.67 -6.87
N ASN A 42 1.86 5.54 -7.72
CA ASN A 42 2.58 6.16 -8.82
C ASN A 42 3.00 7.57 -8.38
N ILE A 43 4.25 7.73 -7.93
CA ILE A 43 4.70 8.93 -7.20
C ILE A 43 4.60 10.21 -8.05
N GLN A 44 4.83 10.09 -9.35
CA GLN A 44 4.73 11.17 -10.34
C GLN A 44 3.31 11.67 -10.60
N GLU A 45 2.28 10.91 -10.21
CA GLU A 45 0.89 11.38 -10.23
C GLU A 45 0.47 12.03 -8.90
N CYS A 46 1.35 12.03 -7.89
CA CYS A 46 1.13 12.66 -6.60
C CYS A 46 1.77 14.05 -6.53
N SER A 47 1.22 14.91 -5.69
CA SER A 47 1.84 16.19 -5.37
C SER A 47 2.93 16.01 -4.31
N SER A 48 4.09 16.63 -4.52
CA SER A 48 5.19 16.70 -3.56
C SER A 48 5.57 18.16 -3.32
N GLN A 49 5.84 18.53 -2.06
CA GLN A 49 6.29 19.89 -1.75
C GLN A 49 7.78 20.12 -2.05
N LYS A 50 8.61 19.06 -2.13
CA LYS A 50 10.08 19.20 -2.03
C LYS A 50 10.92 18.17 -2.80
N MET A 51 10.40 17.43 -3.77
CA MET A 51 11.24 16.52 -4.57
C MET A 51 10.94 16.54 -6.07
N PRO A 52 11.97 16.67 -6.94
CA PRO A 52 11.86 16.25 -8.33
C PRO A 52 11.76 14.73 -8.32
N VAL A 53 10.53 14.22 -8.40
CA VAL A 53 10.28 12.78 -8.32
C VAL A 53 10.58 12.17 -9.68
N SER A 54 11.62 11.36 -9.72
CA SER A 54 11.79 10.35 -10.76
C SER A 54 10.52 9.51 -10.87
N SER A 55 10.23 9.03 -12.08
CA SER A 55 9.13 8.10 -12.35
C SER A 55 9.33 6.83 -11.51
N VAL A 56 8.57 6.72 -10.42
CA VAL A 56 8.65 5.60 -9.47
C VAL A 56 7.24 5.08 -9.19
N ILE A 57 7.08 3.77 -9.36
CA ILE A 57 5.92 3.02 -8.90
C ILE A 57 6.35 2.18 -7.69
N ALA A 58 5.74 2.42 -6.54
CA ALA A 58 5.96 1.65 -5.32
C ALA A 58 4.76 0.74 -5.03
N SER A 59 5.02 -0.46 -4.50
CA SER A 59 3.98 -1.40 -4.08
C SER A 59 4.31 -1.97 -2.72
N VAL A 60 3.32 -1.99 -1.82
CA VAL A 60 3.50 -2.46 -0.44
C VAL A 60 2.27 -3.22 0.03
N GLN A 61 2.48 -4.21 0.90
CA GLN A 61 1.41 -4.98 1.56
C GLN A 61 1.54 -4.82 3.06
N PRO A 62 0.94 -3.78 3.66
CA PRO A 62 1.00 -3.58 5.09
C PRO A 62 0.31 -4.73 5.85
N ALA A 63 0.89 -5.14 6.97
CA ALA A 63 0.34 -6.24 7.78
C ALA A 63 -0.87 -5.84 8.62
N SER A 64 -1.11 -4.54 8.81
CA SER A 64 -2.13 -4.02 9.71
C SER A 64 -2.76 -2.74 9.20
N PHE A 65 -4.07 -2.61 9.35
CA PHE A 65 -4.84 -1.41 9.06
C PHE A 65 -5.69 -1.03 10.26
N LEU A 66 -5.97 0.26 10.41
CA LEU A 66 -6.97 0.77 11.33
C LEU A 66 -8.01 1.56 10.51
N ILE A 67 -9.28 1.33 10.80
CA ILE A 67 -10.41 2.14 10.32
C ILE A 67 -10.83 3.01 11.49
N ILE A 68 -10.87 4.33 11.31
CA ILE A 68 -11.16 5.31 12.35
C ILE A 68 -12.38 6.12 11.91
N ASP A 69 -13.44 6.05 12.71
CA ASP A 69 -14.69 6.81 12.58
C ASP A 69 -15.35 6.72 11.19
N ASN A 70 -15.11 5.66 10.43
CA ASN A 70 -15.51 5.50 9.03
C ASN A 70 -15.09 6.67 8.12
N ASP A 71 -14.11 7.47 8.55
CA ASP A 71 -13.63 8.65 7.84
C ASP A 71 -12.17 8.53 7.41
N ARG A 72 -11.41 7.65 8.09
CA ARG A 72 -9.98 7.48 7.81
C ARG A 72 -9.53 6.04 7.96
N ILE A 73 -8.82 5.55 6.96
CA ILE A 73 -8.04 4.31 7.02
C ILE A 73 -6.57 4.69 7.18
N THR A 74 -5.89 4.07 8.13
CA THR A 74 -4.46 4.33 8.36
C THR A 74 -3.66 3.04 8.49
N THR A 75 -2.45 3.08 7.94
CA THR A 75 -1.49 1.97 8.01
C THR A 75 -0.07 2.49 7.91
N SER A 76 0.91 1.65 8.20
CA SER A 76 2.32 2.02 8.06
C SER A 76 3.17 0.81 7.70
N ILE A 77 4.32 1.10 7.11
CA ILE A 77 5.40 0.15 6.90
C ILE A 77 6.69 0.71 7.50
N LYS A 78 7.58 -0.21 7.87
CA LYS A 78 8.97 0.11 8.19
C LYS A 78 9.85 -0.60 7.18
N HIS A 79 10.48 0.17 6.31
CA HIS A 79 11.35 -0.33 5.26
C HIS A 79 12.81 -0.08 5.66
N PHE A 80 13.58 -1.15 5.84
CA PHE A 80 15.03 -1.05 6.03
C PHE A 80 15.70 -0.88 4.67
N THR A 81 16.67 0.01 4.57
CA THR A 81 17.44 0.19 3.33
C THR A 81 18.84 0.75 3.58
N LEU A 82 19.71 0.57 2.58
CA LEU A 82 21.02 1.21 2.46
C LEU A 82 21.05 2.21 1.29
N ASP A 83 19.95 2.34 0.53
CA ASP A 83 19.93 3.00 -0.77
C ASP A 83 19.28 4.39 -0.74
N ASN A 84 18.77 4.82 0.42
CA ASN A 84 18.17 6.14 0.52
C ASN A 84 19.20 7.25 0.20
N PRO A 85 18.89 8.19 -0.71
CA PRO A 85 19.85 9.19 -1.17
C PRO A 85 20.47 10.07 -0.08
N ILE A 86 19.80 10.26 1.06
CA ILE A 86 20.22 11.15 2.15
C ILE A 86 21.39 10.54 2.93
N ALA A 87 21.46 9.21 2.98
CA ALA A 87 22.42 8.48 3.80
C ALA A 87 22.85 7.18 3.10
N ARG A 88 23.21 7.28 1.81
CA ARG A 88 23.57 6.11 0.99
C ARG A 88 24.72 5.31 1.64
N GLY A 89 24.55 4.00 1.72
CA GLY A 89 25.48 3.07 2.37
C GLY A 89 25.29 2.94 3.89
N ASN A 90 24.53 3.82 4.53
CA ASN A 90 24.27 3.74 5.97
C ASN A 90 22.96 2.97 6.25
N PRO A 91 22.92 2.10 7.27
CA PRO A 91 21.69 1.45 7.74
C PRO A 91 20.64 2.46 8.20
N ILE A 92 19.50 2.50 7.51
CA ILE A 92 18.38 3.39 7.86
C ILE A 92 17.03 2.67 7.81
N PHE A 93 16.05 3.25 8.51
CA PHE A 93 14.64 2.93 8.37
C PHE A 93 13.89 4.07 7.68
N GLU A 94 13.09 3.72 6.69
CA GLU A 94 12.02 4.54 6.15
C GLU A 94 10.71 4.10 6.80
N PHE A 95 10.22 4.90 7.74
CA PHE A 95 8.90 4.70 8.33
C PHE A 95 7.87 5.46 7.50
N VAL A 96 7.06 4.73 6.74
CA VAL A 96 6.08 5.32 5.83
C VAL A 96 4.69 5.13 6.41
N LYS A 97 4.02 6.25 6.70
CA LYS A 97 2.66 6.32 7.22
C LYS A 97 1.71 6.70 6.09
N TYR A 98 0.65 5.93 5.91
CA TYR A 98 -0.41 6.18 4.95
C TYR A 98 -1.68 6.56 5.70
N ASN A 99 -2.35 7.62 5.25
CA ASN A 99 -3.70 7.98 5.65
C ASN A 99 -4.54 8.11 4.39
N ILE A 100 -5.63 7.35 4.32
CA ILE A 100 -6.62 7.37 3.25
C ILE A 100 -7.89 7.92 3.88
N ASN A 101 -8.38 9.06 3.41
CA ASN A 101 -9.59 9.69 3.92
C ASN A 101 -10.82 9.27 3.09
N SER A 102 -12.01 9.42 3.66
CA SER A 102 -13.30 9.07 3.03
C SER A 102 -13.57 9.82 1.73
N ASP A 103 -13.05 11.04 1.60
CA ASP A 103 -13.11 11.87 0.39
C ASP A 103 -12.17 11.40 -0.73
N GLY A 104 -11.39 10.35 -0.50
CA GLY A 104 -10.42 9.81 -1.44
C GLY A 104 -9.10 10.57 -1.48
N SER A 105 -8.85 11.52 -0.59
CA SER A 105 -7.52 12.11 -0.41
C SER A 105 -6.59 11.16 0.35
N ILE A 106 -5.32 11.09 -0.06
CA ILE A 106 -4.29 10.27 0.58
C ILE A 106 -3.11 11.13 0.96
N SER A 107 -2.66 10.99 2.21
CA SER A 107 -1.38 11.51 2.67
C SER A 107 -0.43 10.37 2.94
N ILE A 108 0.76 10.42 2.33
CA ILE A 108 1.86 9.51 2.61
C ILE A 108 2.99 10.33 3.21
N LYS A 109 3.39 10.01 4.43
CA LYS A 109 4.52 10.62 5.12
C LYS A 109 5.63 9.59 5.31
N ASN A 110 6.79 9.85 4.74
CA ASN A 110 8.00 9.05 4.97
C ASN A 110 8.92 9.78 5.96
N THR A 111 9.21 9.14 7.08
CA THR A 111 10.20 9.59 8.06
C THR A 111 11.42 8.69 7.97
N VAL A 112 12.55 9.31 7.62
CA VAL A 112 13.85 8.61 7.48
C VAL A 112 14.59 8.69 8.81
N MET A 113 15.01 7.55 9.35
CA MET A 113 15.68 7.43 10.64
C MET A 113 16.95 6.59 10.52
N ASP A 114 17.97 6.94 11.29
CA ASP A 114 19.14 6.08 11.51
C ASP A 114 18.70 4.76 12.15
N ALA A 115 19.17 3.61 11.65
CA ALA A 115 18.72 2.31 12.16
C ALA A 115 19.37 1.90 13.50
N GLY A 116 20.51 2.51 13.86
CA GLY A 116 21.22 2.19 15.10
C GLY A 116 20.70 2.96 16.31
N ASN A 117 20.22 4.19 16.11
CA ASN A 117 19.77 5.06 17.21
C ASN A 117 18.38 5.71 17.01
N PHE A 118 17.69 5.41 15.90
CA PHE A 118 16.36 5.94 15.57
C PHE A 118 16.27 7.47 15.47
N LYS A 119 17.41 8.17 15.39
CA LYS A 119 17.43 9.62 15.17
C LYS A 119 16.84 9.91 13.79
N GLN A 120 15.85 10.80 13.75
CA GLN A 120 15.28 11.29 12.51
C GLN A 120 16.33 12.05 11.70
N LEU A 121 16.51 11.65 10.45
CA LEU A 121 17.41 12.27 9.47
C LEU A 121 16.64 13.23 8.56
N ALA A 122 15.43 12.85 8.14
CA ALA A 122 14.59 13.66 7.26
C ALA A 122 13.12 13.25 7.32
N THR A 123 12.26 14.04 6.67
CA THR A 123 10.86 13.71 6.46
C THR A 123 10.37 14.27 5.12
N TYR A 124 9.56 13.47 4.42
CA TYR A 124 8.94 13.80 3.15
C TYR A 124 7.44 13.51 3.21
N GLN A 125 6.66 14.29 2.49
CA GLN A 125 5.22 14.07 2.35
C GLN A 125 4.81 14.13 0.89
N LEU A 126 3.99 13.16 0.50
CA LEU A 126 3.29 13.09 -0.77
C LEU A 126 1.79 13.15 -0.49
N ASN A 127 1.05 13.87 -1.32
CA ASN A 127 -0.40 13.81 -1.31
C ASN A 127 -0.89 13.29 -2.66
N CYS A 128 -1.70 12.24 -2.63
CA CYS A 128 -2.26 11.56 -3.80
C CYS A 128 -3.79 11.54 -3.70
N THR A 129 -4.44 11.05 -4.76
CA THR A 129 -5.90 10.83 -4.77
C THR A 129 -6.18 9.35 -5.06
N LEU A 130 -7.23 8.79 -4.48
CA LEU A 130 -7.60 7.40 -4.75
C LEU A 130 -7.91 7.27 -6.24
N ASN A 131 -7.40 6.21 -6.85
CA ASN A 131 -7.43 5.95 -8.29
C ASN A 131 -6.56 6.88 -9.17
N LYS A 132 -5.88 7.88 -8.58
CA LYS A 132 -4.95 8.79 -9.28
C LYS A 132 -3.68 9.00 -8.46
N GLY A 133 -2.62 8.29 -8.85
CA GLY A 133 -1.37 8.20 -8.08
C GLY A 133 -1.40 7.24 -6.91
N PHE A 134 -2.57 6.77 -6.47
CA PHE A 134 -2.70 5.75 -5.43
C PHE A 134 -3.82 4.77 -5.75
N LYS A 135 -3.52 3.47 -5.77
CA LYS A 135 -4.45 2.38 -6.05
C LYS A 135 -4.38 1.33 -4.96
N VAL A 136 -5.50 0.67 -4.71
CA VAL A 136 -5.63 -0.37 -3.69
C VAL A 136 -6.17 -1.64 -4.32
N PHE A 137 -5.61 -2.78 -3.96
CA PHE A 137 -6.00 -4.09 -4.50
C PHE A 137 -6.17 -5.11 -3.37
N SER A 138 -7.05 -6.10 -3.59
CA SER A 138 -7.27 -7.24 -2.68
C SER A 138 -7.53 -8.54 -3.41
#